data_AF-A0A2T4VJQ4-F1
#
_entry.id   AF-A0A2T4VJQ4-F1
#
_cell.length_a   1.000
_cell.length_b   1.000
_cell.length_c   1.000
_cell.angle_alpha   90.00
_cell.angle_beta   90.00
_cell.angle_gamma   90.00
#
_symmetry.space_group_name_H-M   'P 1'
#
loop_
_entity.id
_entity.type
_entity.pdbx_description
1 polymer ?
#
loop_
_entity_poly.entity_id
_entity_poly.type
_entity_poly.pdbx_seq_one_letter_code
_entity_poly.pdbx_strand_id
1 'polypeptide(L)'
;MDPRFRLPTETWTRLGRYQDFGFVVFKLRAGKALQVHPMAFSFPTRDPEQLFFPTVHVHDGKIHGEAEFDHGLYYQAENGGRPKFSNVLKSEKPAQQFLRVERTGGAVRGDLPCHRIELRGVHKNLDTHVKL
;
A
#
# COMPACT_ATOMS: atom_id res chain seq x y z
N MET A 1 -20.36 11.41 -4.59
CA MET A 1 -19.88 10.45 -3.58
C MET A 1 -20.70 10.62 -2.31
N ASP A 2 -21.11 9.53 -1.67
CA ASP A 2 -21.90 9.56 -0.43
C ASP A 2 -21.14 10.32 0.70
N PRO A 3 -21.79 11.23 1.44
CA PRO A 3 -21.16 12.00 2.50
C PRO A 3 -20.42 11.17 3.55
N ARG A 4 -20.84 9.93 3.80
CA ARG A 4 -20.21 9.02 4.79
C ARG A 4 -18.81 8.57 4.39
N PHE A 5 -18.47 8.65 3.11
CA PHE A 5 -17.14 8.31 2.63
C PHE A 5 -16.28 9.57 2.39
N ARG A 6 -16.84 10.77 2.60
CA ARG A 6 -16.11 12.03 2.39
C ARG A 6 -15.38 12.40 3.68
N LEU A 7 -14.12 12.78 3.53
CA LEU A 7 -13.42 13.53 4.57
C LEU A 7 -14.02 14.94 4.66
N PRO A 8 -14.00 15.59 5.85
CA PRO A 8 -14.35 17.00 5.96
C PRO A 8 -13.51 17.85 4.99
N THR A 9 -14.11 18.89 4.40
CA THR A 9 -13.46 19.74 3.38
C THR A 9 -12.14 20.32 3.87
N GLU A 10 -12.07 20.71 5.14
CA GLU A 10 -10.85 21.23 5.76
C GLU A 10 -9.74 20.16 5.81
N THR A 11 -10.07 18.94 6.22
CA THR A 11 -9.15 17.79 6.21
C THR A 11 -8.66 17.50 4.79
N TRP A 12 -9.56 17.51 3.81
CA TRP A 12 -9.22 17.31 2.41
C TRP A 12 -8.28 18.39 1.87
N THR A 13 -8.52 19.65 2.26
CA THR A 13 -7.66 20.79 1.87
C THR A 13 -6.26 20.66 2.48
N ARG A 14 -6.16 20.26 3.74
CA ARG A 14 -4.87 20.01 4.43
C ARG A 14 -4.08 18.86 3.81
N LEU A 15 -4.77 17.89 3.22
CA LEU A 15 -4.14 16.79 2.50
C LEU A 15 -3.41 17.26 1.23
N GLY A 16 -3.76 18.40 0.62
CA GLY A 16 -2.94 19.15 -0.35
C GLY A 16 -2.43 18.36 -1.56
N ARG A 17 -1.41 17.52 -1.37
CA ARG A 17 -0.82 16.58 -2.35
C ARG A 17 -1.79 15.55 -2.92
N TYR A 18 -2.94 15.33 -2.27
CA TYR A 18 -3.96 14.36 -2.69
C TYR A 18 -5.13 14.97 -3.48
N GLN A 19 -5.09 16.27 -3.81
CA GLN A 19 -6.22 16.96 -4.46
C GLN A 19 -6.65 16.33 -5.80
N ASP A 20 -5.72 15.68 -6.49
CA ASP A 20 -5.89 14.99 -7.76
C ASP A 20 -5.79 13.46 -7.64
N PHE A 21 -5.82 12.91 -6.41
CA PHE A 21 -5.91 11.46 -6.19
C PHE A 21 -7.38 10.99 -6.22
N GLY A 22 -7.57 9.77 -6.72
CA GLY A 22 -8.77 8.97 -6.46
C GLY A 22 -8.55 8.03 -5.27
N PHE A 23 -9.63 7.48 -4.73
CA PHE A 23 -9.57 6.42 -3.72
C PHE A 23 -10.59 5.33 -4.01
N VAL A 24 -10.24 4.12 -3.57
CA VAL A 24 -11.08 2.94 -3.68
C VAL A 24 -11.57 2.58 -2.29
N VAL A 25 -12.89 2.45 -2.15
CA VAL A 25 -13.51 2.01 -0.89
C VAL A 25 -14.00 0.58 -1.06
N PHE A 26 -13.34 -0.35 -0.37
CA PHE A 26 -13.82 -1.73 -0.27
C PHE A 26 -14.78 -1.86 0.92
N LYS A 27 -16.08 -1.94 0.65
CA LYS A 27 -17.09 -2.20 1.68
C LYS A 27 -17.33 -3.71 1.79
N LEU A 28 -16.86 -4.31 2.89
CA LEU A 28 -17.10 -5.72 3.18
C LEU A 28 -18.49 -5.93 3.77
N ARG A 29 -19.11 -7.09 3.48
CA ARG A 29 -20.39 -7.49 4.06
C ARG A 29 -20.19 -7.84 5.54
N ALA A 30 -21.06 -7.35 6.43
CA ALA A 30 -21.05 -7.72 7.84
C ALA A 30 -21.43 -9.21 8.03
N GLY A 31 -20.73 -9.92 8.92
CA GLY A 31 -21.03 -11.32 9.26
C GLY A 31 -19.91 -12.01 10.05
N LYS A 32 -20.25 -13.11 10.76
CA LYS A 32 -19.33 -13.86 11.65
C LYS A 32 -18.25 -14.68 10.91
N ALA A 33 -18.38 -14.87 9.60
CA ALA A 33 -17.42 -15.59 8.75
C ALA A 33 -16.94 -14.69 7.61
N LEU A 34 -16.08 -13.73 7.93
CA LEU A 34 -15.41 -12.88 6.95
C LEU A 34 -14.24 -13.66 6.31
N GLN A 35 -14.55 -14.63 5.44
CA GLN A 35 -13.56 -15.00 4.42
C GLN A 35 -13.51 -13.88 3.39
N VAL A 36 -12.67 -12.89 3.67
CA VAL A 36 -12.38 -11.80 2.74
C VAL A 36 -11.36 -12.33 1.76
N HIS A 37 -11.75 -12.46 0.49
CA HIS A 37 -10.79 -12.73 -0.56
C HIS A 37 -9.78 -11.57 -0.64
N PRO A 38 -8.49 -11.84 -0.92
CA PRO A 38 -7.54 -10.80 -1.23
C PRO A 38 -8.12 -9.88 -2.30
N MET A 39 -8.10 -8.58 -2.02
CA MET A 39 -8.57 -7.55 -2.94
C MET A 39 -7.36 -6.90 -3.58
N ALA A 40 -7.39 -6.74 -4.90
CA ALA A 40 -6.38 -6.05 -5.66
C ALA A 40 -7.05 -4.95 -6.50
N PHE A 41 -6.32 -3.86 -6.71
CA PHE A 41 -6.73 -2.76 -7.56
C PHE A 41 -5.49 -2.24 -8.29
N SER A 42 -5.62 -2.00 -9.59
CA SER A 42 -4.58 -1.40 -10.42
C SER A 42 -4.97 0.02 -10.79
N PHE A 43 -3.99 0.91 -10.79
CA PHE A 43 -4.13 2.29 -11.18
C PHE A 43 -2.85 2.78 -11.85
N PRO A 44 -2.93 3.79 -12.72
CA PRO A 44 -1.74 4.48 -13.21
C PRO A 44 -0.98 5.11 -12.03
N THR A 45 0.31 4.81 -11.92
CA THR A 45 1.17 5.52 -10.95
C THR A 45 1.41 6.95 -11.43
N ARG A 46 1.47 7.90 -10.49
CA ARG A 46 1.89 9.28 -10.78
C ARG A 46 3.36 9.36 -11.17
N ASP A 47 4.19 8.54 -10.53
CA ASP A 47 5.63 8.50 -10.75
C ASP A 47 6.04 7.06 -11.10
N PRO A 48 6.45 6.80 -12.36
CA PRO A 48 6.86 5.46 -12.78
C PRO A 48 8.20 5.03 -12.19
N GLU A 49 9.01 5.94 -11.65
CA GLU A 49 10.30 5.62 -11.02
C GLU A 49 10.15 5.23 -9.54
N GLN A 50 8.93 5.26 -9.00
CA GLN A 50 8.67 4.98 -7.60
C GLN A 50 7.47 4.05 -7.42
N LEU A 51 7.66 3.02 -6.60
CA LEU A 51 6.55 2.31 -5.97
C LEU A 51 5.98 3.14 -4.84
N PHE A 52 4.66 3.22 -4.82
CA PHE A 52 3.87 3.97 -3.87
C PHE A 52 3.12 3.02 -2.93
N PHE A 53 3.28 3.21 -1.63
CA PHE A 53 2.47 2.57 -0.59
C PHE A 53 1.66 3.65 0.14
N PRO A 54 0.32 3.57 0.12
CA PRO A 54 -0.53 4.52 0.84
C PRO A 54 -0.45 4.23 2.35
N THR A 55 0.44 4.94 3.04
CA THR A 55 0.67 4.78 4.49
C THR A 55 0.35 6.04 5.29
N VAL A 56 -0.15 7.10 4.65
CA VAL A 56 -0.78 8.20 5.39
C VAL A 56 -2.06 7.73 6.07
N HIS A 57 -2.15 8.05 7.35
CA HIS A 57 -3.27 7.74 8.23
C HIS A 57 -4.06 9.01 8.52
N VAL A 58 -5.38 8.92 8.37
CA VAL A 58 -6.34 9.98 8.72
C VAL A 58 -7.36 9.39 9.67
N HIS A 59 -7.38 9.89 10.90
CA HIS A 59 -8.28 9.43 11.96
C HIS A 59 -9.02 10.64 12.53
N ASP A 60 -10.27 10.45 12.91
CA ASP A 60 -11.11 11.49 13.54
C ASP A 60 -11.23 12.79 12.73
N GLY A 61 -11.13 12.68 11.40
CA GLY A 61 -11.12 13.83 10.49
C GLY A 61 -9.86 14.69 10.61
N LYS A 62 -8.79 14.22 11.26
CA LYS A 62 -7.54 14.94 11.47
C LYS A 62 -6.37 14.21 10.86
N ILE A 63 -5.37 15.01 10.47
CA ILE A 63 -4.06 14.53 10.03
C ILE A 63 -3.09 14.90 11.14
N HIS A 64 -2.52 13.88 11.77
CA HIS A 64 -1.47 14.02 12.78
C HIS A 64 -0.11 14.02 12.09
N GLY A 65 0.91 14.64 12.71
CA GLY A 65 2.28 14.65 12.16
C GLY A 65 2.95 13.28 12.22
N GLU A 66 2.50 12.44 13.15
CA GLU A 66 2.93 11.06 13.35
C GLU A 66 1.71 10.14 13.44
N ALA A 67 1.91 8.87 13.14
CA ALA A 67 0.91 7.82 13.27
C ALA A 67 1.56 6.54 13.78
N GLU A 68 0.85 5.81 14.63
CA GLU A 68 1.26 4.49 15.10
C GLU A 68 0.62 3.42 14.22
N PHE A 69 1.44 2.64 13.52
CA PHE A 69 0.96 1.55 12.68
C PHE A 69 2.05 0.52 12.40
N ASP A 70 1.60 -0.72 12.25
CA ASP A 70 2.44 -1.85 11.85
C ASP A 70 2.02 -2.34 10.47
N HIS A 71 2.96 -2.41 9.53
CA HIS A 71 2.69 -2.88 8.16
C HIS A 71 3.81 -3.76 7.59
N GLY A 72 3.41 -4.80 6.85
CA GLY A 72 4.28 -5.49 5.91
C GLY A 72 4.05 -4.98 4.50
N LEU A 73 5.02 -4.25 3.95
CA LEU A 73 4.94 -3.71 2.59
C LEU A 73 5.66 -4.64 1.62
N TYR A 74 4.92 -5.29 0.73
CA TYR A 74 5.46 -6.26 -0.22
C TYR A 74 5.61 -5.66 -1.61
N TYR A 75 6.70 -5.97 -2.31
CA TYR A 75 6.93 -5.53 -3.69
C TYR A 75 7.84 -6.46 -4.50
N GLN A 76 7.86 -6.23 -5.82
CA GLN A 76 8.78 -6.85 -6.78
C GLN A 76 9.40 -5.75 -7.64
N ALA A 77 10.69 -5.90 -7.95
CA ALA A 77 11.45 -4.99 -8.80
C ALA A 77 12.59 -5.80 -9.46
N GLU A 78 12.88 -5.55 -10.74
CA GLU A 78 13.87 -6.32 -11.51
C GLU A 78 15.28 -6.23 -10.88
N ASN A 79 15.66 -5.04 -10.39
CA ASN A 79 16.94 -4.80 -9.71
C ASN A 79 16.80 -4.74 -8.17
N GLY A 80 15.68 -5.21 -7.62
CA GLY A 80 15.35 -5.07 -6.19
C GLY A 80 14.98 -3.66 -5.74
N GLY A 81 15.02 -2.67 -6.64
CA GLY A 81 14.79 -1.27 -6.33
C GLY A 81 15.89 -0.68 -5.43
N ARG A 82 15.68 0.54 -4.97
CA ARG A 82 16.56 1.28 -4.04
C ARG A 82 15.77 1.74 -2.82
N PRO A 83 15.29 0.80 -1.98
CA PRO A 83 14.60 1.14 -0.74
C PRO A 83 15.54 1.90 0.20
N LYS A 84 15.03 2.90 0.91
CA LYS A 84 15.78 3.61 1.96
C LYS A 84 15.79 2.86 3.31
N PHE A 85 15.27 1.64 3.32
CA PHE A 85 15.02 0.83 4.50
C PHE A 85 16.12 -0.22 4.65
N SER A 86 16.71 -0.32 5.85
CA SER A 86 17.74 -1.34 6.13
C SER A 86 17.15 -2.72 6.40
N ASN A 87 15.87 -2.80 6.72
CA ASN A 87 15.16 -4.03 7.11
C ASN A 87 14.40 -4.69 5.95
N VAL A 88 14.92 -4.57 4.73
CA VAL A 88 14.32 -5.18 3.55
C VAL A 88 14.64 -6.67 3.55
N LEU A 89 13.59 -7.50 3.65
CA LEU A 89 13.70 -8.93 3.46
C LEU A 89 13.45 -9.28 2.00
N LYS A 90 14.16 -10.29 1.49
CA LYS A 90 14.02 -10.81 0.13
C LYS A 90 13.76 -12.31 0.21
N SER A 91 12.84 -12.82 -0.62
CA SER A 91 12.63 -14.26 -0.74
C SER A 91 13.85 -14.94 -1.37
N GLU A 92 14.22 -16.13 -0.87
CA GLU A 92 15.35 -16.90 -1.40
C GLU A 92 15.13 -17.36 -2.85
N LYS A 93 13.88 -17.62 -3.20
CA LYS A 93 13.45 -18.15 -4.51
C LYS A 93 12.57 -17.12 -5.25
N PRO A 94 12.43 -17.24 -6.58
CA PRO A 94 11.41 -16.52 -7.35
C PRO A 94 9.99 -16.87 -6.91
N ALA A 95 9.05 -15.92 -7.06
CA ALA A 95 7.67 -16.04 -6.60
C ALA A 95 6.97 -17.33 -7.07
N GLN A 96 7.18 -17.76 -8.32
CA GLN A 96 6.53 -18.95 -8.87
C GLN A 96 6.91 -20.26 -8.19
N GLN A 97 8.01 -20.30 -7.43
CA GLN A 97 8.43 -21.52 -6.74
C GLN A 97 7.69 -21.75 -5.42
N PHE A 98 6.94 -20.77 -4.92
CA PHE A 98 6.22 -20.86 -3.64
C PHE A 98 4.84 -20.18 -3.65
N LEU A 99 4.47 -19.47 -4.72
CA LEU A 99 3.14 -18.89 -4.93
C LEU A 99 2.48 -19.50 -6.17
N ARG A 100 1.15 -19.61 -6.12
CA ARG A 100 0.29 -19.91 -7.27
C ARG A 100 0.09 -18.65 -8.12
N VAL A 101 1.14 -18.24 -8.84
CA VAL A 101 1.20 -16.97 -9.58
C VAL A 101 0.10 -16.85 -10.65
N GLU A 102 -0.33 -17.97 -11.21
CA GLU A 102 -1.46 -18.07 -12.15
C GLU A 102 -2.79 -17.59 -11.54
N ARG A 103 -2.92 -17.63 -10.21
CA ARG A 103 -4.11 -17.14 -9.50
C ARG A 103 -4.07 -15.65 -9.16
N THR A 104 -2.99 -14.95 -9.50
CA THR A 104 -2.78 -13.53 -9.13
C THR A 104 -3.28 -12.55 -10.17
N GLY A 105 -3.76 -13.03 -11.33
CA GLY A 105 -4.25 -12.16 -12.40
C GLY A 105 -3.18 -11.22 -12.97
N GLY A 106 -1.91 -11.61 -12.90
CA GLY A 106 -0.77 -10.82 -13.36
C GLY A 106 -0.24 -9.80 -12.34
N ALA A 107 -0.81 -9.74 -11.13
CA ALA A 107 -0.33 -8.84 -10.07
C ALA A 107 1.05 -9.23 -9.52
N VAL A 108 1.45 -10.50 -9.67
CA VAL A 108 2.75 -11.02 -9.22
C VAL A 108 3.54 -11.54 -10.42
N ARG A 109 4.78 -11.07 -10.56
CA ARG A 109 5.78 -11.55 -11.51
C ARG A 109 6.41 -12.85 -11.00
N GLY A 110 6.15 -13.98 -11.66
CA GLY A 110 6.60 -15.29 -11.17
C GLY A 110 8.12 -15.49 -11.19
N ASP A 111 8.78 -14.83 -12.13
CA ASP A 111 10.22 -14.87 -12.38
C ASP A 111 11.06 -14.04 -11.39
N LEU A 112 10.43 -13.14 -10.64
CA LEU A 112 11.10 -12.24 -9.71
C LEU A 112 10.96 -12.70 -8.25
N PRO A 113 11.94 -12.42 -7.38
CA PRO A 113 11.80 -12.57 -5.94
C PRO A 113 10.80 -11.55 -5.37
N CYS A 114 10.24 -11.85 -4.21
CA CYS A 114 9.43 -10.92 -3.43
C CYS A 114 10.29 -10.22 -2.39
N HIS A 115 10.06 -8.93 -2.19
CA HIS A 115 10.68 -8.12 -1.14
C HIS A 115 9.62 -7.71 -0.12
N ARG A 116 10.03 -7.53 1.14
CA ARG A 116 9.19 -7.04 2.22
C ARG A 116 9.93 -5.98 3.03
N ILE A 117 9.29 -4.85 3.27
CA ILE A 117 9.67 -3.88 4.30
C ILE A 117 8.72 -4.06 5.47
N GLU A 118 9.24 -4.01 6.70
CA GLU A 118 8.42 -4.03 7.90
C GLU A 118 8.43 -2.65 8.57
N LEU A 119 7.26 -2.06 8.76
CA LEU A 119 7.08 -0.84 9.54
C LEU A 119 6.50 -1.25 10.89
N ARG A 120 7.08 -0.76 11.99
CA ARG A 120 6.58 -1.01 13.35
C ARG A 120 6.59 0.25 14.21
N GLY A 121 5.54 0.46 14.98
CA GLY A 121 5.43 1.56 15.95
C GLY A 121 5.08 2.91 15.34
N VAL A 122 5.66 3.98 15.89
CA VAL A 122 5.33 5.37 15.52
C VAL A 122 6.21 5.84 14.36
N HIS A 123 5.57 6.34 13.31
CA HIS A 123 6.22 6.88 12.11
C HIS A 123 5.74 8.29 11.82
N LYS A 124 6.55 9.06 11.08
CA LYS A 124 6.05 10.27 10.42
C LYS A 124 4.87 9.88 9.52
N ASN A 125 3.79 10.64 9.61
CA ASN A 125 2.56 10.36 8.88
C ASN A 125 2.70 10.78 7.40
N LEU A 126 3.44 9.99 6.65
CA LEU A 126 3.75 10.17 5.23
C LEU A 126 3.59 8.84 4.50
N ASP A 127 3.34 8.92 3.20
CA ASP A 127 3.33 7.73 2.36
C ASP A 127 4.73 7.15 2.24
N THR A 128 4.79 5.83 2.10
CA THR A 128 6.04 5.11 1.93
C THR A 128 6.31 4.93 0.44
N HIS A 129 7.55 5.20 0.04
CA HIS A 129 7.99 5.10 -1.35
C HIS A 129 9.25 4.24 -1.46
N VAL A 130 9.33 3.44 -2.52
CA VAL A 130 10.53 2.70 -2.91
C VAL A 130 10.91 3.14 -4.32
N LYS A 131 12.14 3.62 -4.51
CA LYS A 131 12.66 3.91 -5.86
C LYS A 131 12.88 2.60 -6.61
N LEU A 132 12.49 2.53 -7.88
CA LEU A 132 12.68 1.37 -8.74
C LEU A 132 14.02 1.39 -9.46
#